data_AF-A0A3B9TTZ8-F1
#
_entry.id   AF-A0A3B9TTZ8-F1
#
_cell.length_a   1.000
_cell.length_b   1.000
_cell.length_c   1.000
_cell.angle_alpha   90.00
_cell.angle_beta   90.00
_cell.angle_gamma   90.00
#
_symmetry.space_group_name_H-M   'P 1'
#
loop_
_entity.id
_entity.type
_entity.pdbx_description
1 polymer ?
#
loop_
_entity_poly.entity_id
_entity_poly.type
_entity_poly.pdbx_seq_one_letter_code
_entity_poly.pdbx_strand_id
1 'polypeptide(L)'
;LNYHEPNQSFLEAALALGDRRVSGAIESAWKKGARFDGWSECFDITLWEKAFEECGLNPESWVNRFRPFDQRLPWDHIDVG
;
A
#
# COMPACT_ATOMS: atom_id res chain seq x y z
N LEU A 1 7.86 4.52 -21.91
CA LEU A 1 6.90 4.09 -20.87
C LEU A 1 7.65 4.09 -19.55
N ASN A 2 7.35 5.02 -18.65
CA ASN A 2 7.95 5.06 -17.32
C ASN A 2 7.29 3.97 -16.47
N TYR A 3 8.01 2.86 -16.27
CA TYR A 3 7.58 1.72 -15.44
C TYR A 3 7.43 2.07 -13.95
N HIS A 4 7.82 3.28 -13.53
CA HIS A 4 7.75 3.72 -12.14
C HIS A 4 6.33 4.13 -11.70
N GLU A 5 5.57 4.78 -12.58
CA GLU A 5 4.22 5.28 -12.28
C GLU A 5 3.23 4.17 -11.85
N PRO A 6 3.20 2.98 -12.50
CA PRO A 6 2.27 1.91 -12.12
C PRO A 6 2.55 1.33 -10.74
N ASN A 7 3.82 1.17 -10.38
CA ASN A 7 4.21 0.57 -9.10
C ASN A 7 3.92 1.51 -7.93
N GLN A 8 4.13 2.82 -8.11
CA GLN A 8 3.79 3.82 -7.11
C GLN A 8 2.27 3.92 -6.92
N SER A 9 1.51 3.97 -8.03
CA SER A 9 0.05 3.95 -8.00
C SER A 9 -0.50 2.68 -7.32
N PHE A 10 0.12 1.53 -7.58
CA PHE A 10 -0.23 0.27 -6.95
C PHE A 10 -0.01 0.33 -5.43
N LEU A 11 1.13 0.84 -4.98
CA LEU A 11 1.42 0.97 -3.56
C LEU A 11 0.42 1.92 -2.88
N GLU A 12 0.15 3.08 -3.49
CA GLU A 12 -0.84 4.03 -2.98
C GLU A 12 -2.22 3.37 -2.83
N ALA A 13 -2.67 2.62 -3.84
CA ALA A 13 -3.92 1.88 -3.78
C ALA A 13 -3.90 0.80 -2.69
N ALA A 14 -2.79 0.07 -2.53
CA ALA A 14 -2.66 -0.96 -1.49
C ALA A 14 -2.69 -0.38 -0.07
N LEU A 15 -2.01 0.76 0.14
CA LEU A 15 -2.00 1.48 1.42
C LEU A 15 -3.35 2.12 1.72
N ALA A 16 -3.98 2.71 0.70
CA ALA A 16 -5.29 3.33 0.83
C ALA A 16 -6.36 2.28 1.11
N LEU A 17 -6.44 1.20 0.32
CA LEU A 17 -7.53 0.21 0.37
C LEU A 17 -7.33 -0.91 1.39
N GLY A 18 -6.12 -1.03 1.92
CA GLY A 18 -5.76 -2.02 2.91
C GLY A 18 -6.45 -1.80 4.25
N ASP A 19 -6.39 -2.82 5.11
CA ASP A 19 -6.90 -2.74 6.48
C ASP A 19 -5.74 -2.62 7.48
N ARG A 20 -6.06 -2.76 8.78
CA ARG A 20 -5.07 -2.65 9.87
C ARG A 20 -3.85 -3.55 9.70
N ARG A 21 -3.94 -4.64 8.94
CA ARG A 21 -2.80 -5.53 8.69
C ARG A 21 -1.67 -4.86 7.92
N VAL A 22 -1.96 -3.82 7.13
CA VAL A 22 -0.96 -3.05 6.38
C VAL A 22 0.04 -2.35 7.32
N SER A 23 -0.31 -2.08 8.58
CA SER A 23 0.62 -1.43 9.51
C SER A 23 1.93 -2.22 9.68
N GLY A 24 1.85 -3.56 9.69
CA GLY A 24 3.02 -4.43 9.78
C GLY A 24 3.92 -4.32 8.55
N ALA A 25 3.33 -4.22 7.36
CA ALA A 25 4.08 -4.03 6.12
C ALA A 25 4.75 -2.65 6.07
N ILE A 26 4.08 -1.59 6.54
CA ILE A 26 4.68 -0.25 6.66
C ILE A 26 5.90 -0.28 7.59
N GLU A 27 5.78 -0.92 8.75
CA GLU A 27 6.89 -1.04 9.69
C GLU A 27 8.06 -1.85 9.09
N SER A 28 7.75 -2.96 8.41
CA SER A 28 8.78 -3.78 7.76
C SER A 28 9.49 -3.02 6.63
N ALA A 29 8.74 -2.35 5.74
CA ALA A 29 9.31 -1.52 4.68
C ALA A 29 10.19 -0.40 5.26
N TRP A 30 9.75 0.24 6.34
CA TRP A 30 10.52 1.27 7.04
C TRP A 30 11.83 0.72 7.61
N LYS A 31 11.83 -0.48 8.20
CA LYS A 31 13.05 -1.16 8.69
C LYS A 31 14.01 -1.54 7.56
N LYS A 32 13.49 -1.79 6.36
CA LYS A 32 14.30 -2.11 5.16
C LYS A 32 14.86 -0.88 4.44
N GLY A 33 14.45 0.32 4.85
CA GLY A 33 14.97 1.57 4.32
C GLY A 33 14.03 2.32 3.37
N ALA A 34 12.78 1.88 3.20
CA ALA A 34 11.79 2.61 2.41
C ALA A 34 11.58 4.01 3.01
N ARG A 35 11.92 5.05 2.24
CA ARG A 35 11.86 6.45 2.66
C ARG A 35 11.60 7.28 1.41
N PHE A 36 10.84 8.36 1.58
CA PHE A 36 10.57 9.31 0.49
C PHE A 36 9.95 8.63 -0.74
N ASP A 37 9.09 7.60 -0.53
CA ASP A 37 8.45 6.83 -1.60
C ASP A 37 7.52 7.66 -2.53
N GLY A 38 7.24 8.92 -2.17
CA GLY A 38 6.56 9.89 -3.04
C GLY A 38 7.45 10.54 -4.09
N TRP A 39 8.78 10.40 -3.99
CA TRP A 39 9.75 10.86 -4.98
C TRP A 39 10.24 9.67 -5.79
N SER A 40 10.03 9.71 -7.11
CA SER A 40 10.32 8.61 -8.03
C SER A 40 11.76 8.09 -7.94
N GLU A 41 12.72 8.95 -7.61
CA GLU A 41 14.14 8.66 -7.48
C GLU A 41 14.50 7.90 -6.20
N CYS A 42 13.63 7.94 -5.19
CA CYS A 42 13.79 7.23 -3.91
C CYS A 42 12.91 5.98 -3.82
N PHE A 43 11.96 5.82 -4.75
CA PHE A 43 10.98 4.76 -4.71
C PHE A 43 11.58 3.41 -5.12
N ASP A 44 11.51 2.44 -4.21
CA ASP A 44 11.93 1.06 -4.44
C ASP A 44 10.80 0.10 -4.06
N ILE A 45 10.04 -0.34 -5.07
CA ILE A 45 8.93 -1.29 -4.91
C ILE A 45 9.38 -2.62 -4.29
N THR A 46 10.65 -3.02 -4.45
CA THR A 46 11.12 -4.32 -3.96
C THR A 46 11.17 -4.38 -2.44
N LEU A 47 11.33 -3.23 -1.77
CA LEU A 47 11.26 -3.14 -0.31
C LEU A 47 9.84 -3.41 0.19
N TRP A 48 8.84 -2.92 -0.56
CA TRP A 48 7.43 -3.09 -0.27
C TRP A 48 6.95 -4.51 -0.57
N GLU A 49 7.35 -5.10 -1.69
CA GLU A 49 7.05 -6.50 -2.03
C GLU A 49 7.54 -7.44 -0.93
N LYS A 50 8.80 -7.29 -0.49
CA LYS A 50 9.35 -8.07 0.63
C LYS A 50 8.60 -7.83 1.94
N ALA A 51 8.21 -6.59 2.22
CA ALA A 51 7.47 -6.25 3.43
C ALA A 51 6.07 -6.88 3.45
N PHE A 52 5.37 -6.89 2.31
CA PHE A 52 4.09 -7.56 2.16
C PHE A 52 4.23 -9.08 2.30
N GLU A 53 5.25 -9.68 1.65
CA GLU A 53 5.55 -11.11 1.76
C GLU A 53 5.82 -11.55 3.21
N GLU A 54 6.70 -10.84 3.92
CA GLU A 54 7.02 -11.12 5.33
C GLU A 54 5.80 -11.01 6.25
N CYS A 55 4.86 -10.13 5.91
CA CYS A 55 3.62 -9.96 6.66
C CYS A 55 2.51 -10.92 6.21
N GLY A 56 2.77 -11.79 5.21
CA GLY A 56 1.79 -12.70 4.64
C GLY A 56 0.61 -11.99 3.96
N LEU A 57 0.85 -10.81 3.40
CA LEU A 57 -0.17 -9.97 2.77
C LEU A 57 -0.12 -10.09 1.27
N ASN A 58 -1.30 -10.15 0.64
CA ASN A 58 -1.45 -10.05 -0.80
C ASN A 58 -2.13 -8.73 -1.16
N PRO A 59 -1.36 -7.66 -1.47
CA PRO A 59 -1.91 -6.36 -1.82
C PRO A 59 -2.80 -6.37 -3.06
N GLU A 60 -2.58 -7.29 -4.01
CA GLU A 60 -3.44 -7.43 -5.20
C GLU A 60 -4.89 -7.74 -4.84
N SER A 61 -5.11 -8.45 -3.74
CA SER A 61 -6.46 -8.77 -3.24
C SER A 61 -7.26 -7.52 -2.84
N TRP A 62 -6.58 -6.42 -2.51
CA TRP A 62 -7.21 -5.13 -2.21
C TRP A 62 -7.35 -4.28 -3.46
N VAL A 63 -6.29 -4.18 -4.26
CA VAL A 63 -6.20 -3.26 -5.41
C VAL A 63 -7.09 -3.71 -6.57
N ASN A 64 -7.11 -5.01 -6.87
CA ASN A 64 -7.84 -5.54 -8.04
C ASN A 64 -9.30 -5.87 -7.75
N ARG A 65 -9.74 -5.72 -6.49
CA ARG A 65 -11.11 -6.05 -6.09
C ARG A 65 -12.06 -4.92 -6.47
N PHE A 66 -13.12 -5.25 -7.20
CA PHE A 66 -14.25 -4.35 -7.40
C PHE A 66 -14.91 -3.99 -6.05
N ARG A 67 -15.11 -2.68 -5.83
CA ARG A 67 -15.77 -2.14 -4.65
C ARG A 67 -16.97 -1.30 -5.09
N PRO A 68 -18.19 -1.65 -4.67
CA PRO A 68 -19.35 -0.80 -4.92
C PRO A 68 -19.28 0.46 -4.03
N PHE A 69 -19.93 1.53 -4.47
CA PHE A 69 -19.87 2.85 -3.82
C PHE A 69 -20.45 2.87 -2.39
N ASP A 70 -21.29 1.89 -2.03
CA ASP A 70 -21.91 1.73 -0.71
C ASP A 70 -21.08 0.82 0.22
N GLN A 71 -19.97 0.27 -0.25
CA GLN A 71 -19.12 -0.59 0.56
C GLN A 71 -18.43 0.20 1.67
N ARG A 72 -18.56 -0.27 2.91
CA ARG A 72 -17.80 0.28 4.02
C ARG A 72 -16.30 0.04 3.87
N LEU A 73 -15.53 1.11 4.02
CA LEU A 73 -14.08 1.12 3.97
C LEU A 73 -13.50 0.96 5.38
N PRO A 74 -12.30 0.37 5.52
CA PRO A 74 -11.63 0.22 6.81
C PRO A 74 -11.49 1.50 7.63
N TRP A 75 -11.46 2.68 6.99
CA TRP A 75 -11.34 4.00 7.62
C TRP A 75 -12.66 4.77 7.74
N ASP A 76 -13.81 4.21 7.36
CA ASP A 76 -15.12 4.89 7.49
C ASP A 76 -15.52 5.20 8.93
N HIS A 77 -14.81 4.63 9.91
CA HIS A 77 -15.00 4.94 11.33
C HIS A 77 -14.25 6.22 11.77
N ILE A 78 -13.46 6.83 10.89
CA ILE A 78 -12.74 8.07 11.14
C ILE A 78 -13.67 9.23 10.79
N ASP A 79 -14.00 10.04 11.79
CA ASP A 79 -14.77 11.28 11.64
C ASP A 79 -13.82 12.47 11.83
N VAL A 80 -13.82 13.41 10.89
CA VAL A 80 -12.96 14.61 10.89
C VAL A 80 -13.67 15.87 11.40
N GLY A 81 -14.95 15.76 11.79
CA GLY A 81 -15.74 16.85 12.36
C GLY A 81 -16.62 17.59 11.35
#